data_AF-A0A967BA60-F1
#
_entry.id   AF-A0A967BA60-F1
#
_cell.length_a   1.000
_cell.length_b   1.000
_cell.length_c   1.000
_cell.angle_alpha   90.00
_cell.angle_beta   90.00
_cell.angle_gamma   90.00
#
_symmetry.space_group_name_H-M   'P 1'
#
loop_
_entity.id
_entity.type
_entity.pdbx_description
1 polymer ?
#
loop_
_entity_poly.entity_id
_entity_poly.type
_entity_poly.pdbx_seq_one_letter_code
_entity_poly.pdbx_strand_id
1 'polypeptide(L)'
;MKLHFDHALVTRLLAHADAASEHTPTLDQLYDPACLRPGVKTRHPAYEDIDRTKIPAGLMLVGDQGIYLMSNGHPGLPGDNGEVNLVAYAREADPQASPEDWYDVKRASFGGDDGAEFLSAETIRKALEATARGRFWIDVSPTQIRCPFLAPSKKPRAGPSRTKGKGPSR
;
A
#
# COMPACT_ATOMS: atom_id res chain seq x y z
N MET A 1 3.19 14.75 3.12
CA MET A 1 1.92 15.05 3.81
C MET A 1 1.32 13.75 4.27
N LYS A 2 0.80 13.68 5.50
CA LYS A 2 0.07 12.50 5.96
C LYS A 2 -1.34 12.48 5.39
N LEU A 3 -1.61 11.50 4.54
CA LEU A 3 -2.91 11.19 3.98
C LEU A 3 -3.56 10.08 4.79
N HIS A 4 -4.82 10.26 5.18
CA HIS A 4 -5.56 9.31 6.01
C HIS A 4 -6.64 8.58 5.23
N PHE A 5 -6.77 7.29 5.46
CA PHE A 5 -7.70 6.41 4.76
C PHE A 5 -8.56 5.64 5.77
N ASP A 6 -9.72 5.17 5.31
CA ASP A 6 -10.55 4.27 6.10
C ASP A 6 -9.85 2.92 6.30
N HIS A 7 -9.64 2.53 7.56
CA HIS A 7 -8.85 1.34 7.91
C HIS A 7 -9.54 0.04 7.49
N ALA A 8 -10.86 -0.04 7.64
CA ALA A 8 -11.62 -1.22 7.27
C ALA A 8 -11.65 -1.41 5.74
N LEU A 9 -11.79 -0.31 5.00
CA LEU A 9 -11.76 -0.32 3.55
C LEU A 9 -10.38 -0.71 3.01
N VAL A 10 -9.28 -0.16 3.55
CA VAL A 10 -7.92 -0.58 3.17
C VAL A 10 -7.71 -2.07 3.47
N THR A 11 -8.23 -2.57 4.60
CA THR A 11 -8.20 -4.00 4.93
C THR A 11 -8.95 -4.85 3.90
N ARG A 12 -10.14 -4.41 3.45
CA ARG A 12 -10.93 -5.08 2.41
C ARG A 12 -10.20 -5.10 1.06
N LEU A 13 -9.58 -3.99 0.67
CA LEU A 13 -8.78 -3.89 -0.55
C LEU A 13 -7.57 -4.84 -0.52
N LEU A 14 -6.86 -4.90 0.61
CA LEU A 14 -5.71 -5.79 0.79
C LEU A 14 -6.15 -7.25 0.72
N ALA A 15 -7.24 -7.62 1.39
CA ALA A 15 -7.77 -8.98 1.37
C ALA A 15 -8.12 -9.44 -0.06
N HIS A 16 -8.68 -8.54 -0.87
CA HIS A 16 -8.92 -8.84 -2.29
C HIS A 16 -7.62 -9.01 -3.07
N ALA A 17 -6.63 -8.13 -2.87
CA ALA A 17 -5.33 -8.25 -3.53
C ALA A 17 -4.65 -9.59 -3.19
N ASP A 18 -4.66 -10.00 -1.93
CA ASP A 18 -4.07 -11.27 -1.47
C ASP A 18 -4.80 -12.49 -2.06
N ALA A 19 -6.12 -12.41 -2.26
CA ALA A 19 -6.93 -13.53 -2.76
C ALA A 19 -6.88 -13.70 -4.28
N ALA A 20 -6.49 -12.65 -5.03
CA ALA A 20 -6.43 -12.70 -6.48
C ALA A 20 -5.25 -13.56 -6.98
N SER A 21 -5.49 -14.34 -8.04
CA SER A 21 -4.47 -15.15 -8.70
C SER A 21 -3.66 -14.39 -9.76
N GLU A 22 -4.16 -13.23 -10.17
CA GLU A 22 -3.54 -12.32 -11.14
C GLU A 22 -3.66 -10.89 -10.63
N HIS A 23 -2.71 -10.04 -11.04
CA HIS A 23 -2.70 -8.64 -10.64
C HIS A 23 -2.46 -7.70 -11.83
N THR A 24 -2.97 -6.48 -11.69
CA THR A 24 -2.81 -5.40 -12.65
C THR A 24 -1.47 -4.70 -12.40
N PRO A 25 -0.59 -4.58 -13.41
CA PRO A 25 0.72 -3.96 -13.25
C PRO A 25 0.61 -2.43 -13.16
N THR A 26 1.59 -1.80 -12.53
CA THR A 26 1.88 -0.37 -12.76
C THR A 26 2.56 -0.15 -14.11
N LEU A 27 2.69 1.12 -14.50
CA LEU A 27 3.47 1.47 -15.70
C LEU A 27 4.93 0.98 -15.58
N ASP A 28 5.58 1.12 -14.43
CA ASP A 28 6.94 0.62 -14.25
C ASP A 28 7.05 -0.89 -14.38
N GLN A 29 6.08 -1.62 -13.80
CA GLN A 29 6.03 -3.09 -13.90
C GLN A 29 5.73 -3.57 -15.32
N LEU A 30 5.03 -2.78 -16.14
CA LEU A 30 4.82 -3.07 -17.56
C LEU A 30 6.16 -3.16 -18.31
N TYR A 31 7.15 -2.35 -17.92
CA TYR A 31 8.48 -2.33 -18.53
C TYR A 31 9.51 -3.23 -17.84
N ASP A 32 9.15 -3.89 -16.73
CA ASP A 32 10.04 -4.83 -16.05
C ASP A 32 10.12 -6.16 -16.82
N PRO A 33 11.30 -6.54 -17.35
CA PRO A 33 11.47 -7.82 -18.05
C PRO A 33 11.09 -9.05 -17.21
N ALA A 34 11.14 -8.96 -15.87
CA ALA A 34 10.71 -10.05 -14.99
C ALA A 34 9.21 -10.33 -15.11
N CYS A 35 8.41 -9.30 -15.40
CA CYS A 35 6.96 -9.38 -15.49
C CYS A 35 6.46 -9.86 -16.87
N LEU A 36 7.31 -9.83 -17.90
CA LEU A 36 6.94 -10.24 -19.25
C LEU A 36 6.69 -11.74 -19.37
N ARG A 37 5.79 -12.12 -20.29
CA ARG A 37 5.59 -13.51 -20.71
C ARG A 37 6.85 -14.05 -21.40
N PRO A 38 7.13 -15.36 -21.30
CA PRO A 38 8.28 -15.96 -21.98
C PRO A 38 8.28 -15.67 -23.48
N GLY A 39 9.42 -15.22 -24.00
CA GLY A 39 9.61 -14.99 -25.43
C GLY A 39 9.21 -13.61 -25.95
N VAL A 40 8.61 -12.75 -25.11
CA VAL A 40 8.34 -11.35 -25.47
C VAL A 40 9.67 -10.61 -25.68
N LYS A 41 9.82 -10.00 -26.85
CA LYS A 41 10.99 -9.19 -27.25
C LYS A 41 10.52 -7.88 -27.87
N THR A 42 10.07 -6.96 -27.04
CA THR A 42 9.65 -5.61 -27.45
C THR A 42 10.28 -4.56 -26.53
N ARG A 43 10.46 -3.35 -27.05
CA ARG A 43 10.85 -2.18 -26.25
C ARG A 43 9.64 -1.43 -25.67
N HIS A 44 8.44 -1.75 -26.15
CA HIS A 44 7.19 -1.13 -25.76
C HIS A 44 6.16 -2.24 -25.49
N PRO A 45 6.27 -2.93 -24.34
CA PRO A 45 5.33 -3.97 -23.96
C PRO A 45 3.93 -3.40 -23.75
N ALA A 46 2.92 -4.12 -24.24
CA ALA A 46 1.52 -3.87 -23.96
C ALA A 46 1.04 -4.74 -22.78
N TYR A 47 -0.14 -4.44 -22.23
CA TYR A 47 -0.70 -5.23 -21.10
C TYR A 47 -0.84 -6.72 -21.41
N GLU A 48 -1.08 -7.06 -22.67
CA GLU A 48 -1.14 -8.45 -23.16
C GLU A 48 0.21 -9.18 -23.19
N ASP A 49 1.33 -8.45 -23.12
CA ASP A 49 2.66 -9.03 -23.02
C ASP A 49 3.04 -9.43 -21.57
N ILE A 50 2.25 -9.00 -20.59
CA ILE A 50 2.53 -9.22 -19.17
C ILE A 50 1.99 -10.56 -18.70
N ASP A 51 2.82 -11.27 -17.94
CA ASP A 51 2.37 -12.39 -17.12
C ASP A 51 1.89 -11.85 -15.78
N ARG A 52 0.57 -11.69 -15.67
CA ARG A 52 -0.09 -11.06 -14.52
C ARG A 52 0.02 -11.86 -13.24
N THR A 53 0.41 -13.14 -13.34
CA THR A 53 0.69 -13.99 -12.18
C THR A 53 2.04 -13.66 -11.53
N LYS A 54 2.91 -12.89 -12.23
CA LYS A 54 4.20 -12.43 -11.71
C LYS A 54 4.13 -11.06 -11.04
N ILE A 55 3.02 -10.35 -11.22
CA ILE A 55 2.80 -9.07 -10.55
C ILE A 55 2.49 -9.36 -9.09
N PRO A 56 3.22 -8.78 -8.13
CA PRO A 56 2.97 -9.05 -6.72
C PRO A 56 1.65 -8.45 -6.24
N ALA A 57 1.02 -9.13 -5.28
CA ALA A 57 -0.15 -8.59 -4.59
C ALA A 57 0.19 -7.29 -3.84
N GLY A 58 -0.71 -6.32 -3.91
CA GLY A 58 -0.57 -5.05 -3.21
C GLY A 58 -1.73 -4.09 -3.48
N LEU A 59 -1.52 -2.84 -3.10
CA LEU A 59 -2.44 -1.75 -3.40
C LEU A 59 -1.76 -0.74 -4.31
N MET A 60 -2.55 -0.10 -5.17
CA MET A 60 -2.13 1.07 -5.94
C MET A 60 -2.50 2.32 -5.15
N LEU A 61 -1.53 3.20 -4.89
CA LEU A 61 -1.80 4.59 -4.51
C LEU A 61 -1.94 5.41 -5.80
N VAL A 62 -3.16 5.84 -6.10
CA VAL A 62 -3.48 6.56 -7.33
C VAL A 62 -3.66 8.03 -7.02
N GLY A 63 -2.99 8.88 -7.77
CA GLY A 63 -3.26 10.32 -7.85
C GLY A 63 -3.88 10.61 -9.22
N ASP A 64 -5.13 11.05 -9.22
CA ASP A 64 -5.90 11.40 -10.43
C ASP A 64 -6.98 12.42 -9.99
N GLN A 65 -8.28 12.10 -10.09
CA GLN A 65 -9.34 12.86 -9.46
C GLN A 65 -9.36 12.58 -7.95
N GLY A 66 -8.43 13.20 -7.23
CA GLY A 66 -8.16 12.97 -5.81
C GLY A 66 -6.96 12.06 -5.59
N ILE A 67 -6.81 11.58 -4.35
CA ILE A 67 -5.84 10.51 -4.02
C ILE A 67 -6.59 9.36 -3.36
N TYR A 68 -6.35 8.15 -3.82
CA TYR A 68 -7.02 6.97 -3.29
C TYR A 68 -6.14 5.71 -3.37
N LEU A 69 -6.50 4.73 -2.55
CA LEU A 69 -5.97 3.37 -2.61
C LEU A 69 -6.97 2.47 -3.33
N MET A 70 -6.48 1.57 -4.16
CA MET A 70 -7.28 0.50 -4.76
C MET A 70 -6.51 -0.82 -4.81
N SER A 71 -7.22 -1.94 -4.85
CA SER A 71 -6.60 -3.25 -5.01
C SER A 71 -6.00 -3.40 -6.41
N ASN A 72 -4.81 -4.00 -6.52
CA ASN A 72 -4.28 -4.40 -7.81
C ASN A 72 -4.74 -5.81 -8.26
N GLY A 73 -5.55 -6.52 -7.46
CA GLY A 73 -6.07 -7.84 -7.83
C GLY A 73 -6.93 -7.82 -9.10
N HIS A 74 -6.94 -8.94 -9.82
CA HIS A 74 -7.76 -9.13 -11.01
C HIS A 74 -8.69 -10.35 -10.91
N PRO A 75 -9.98 -10.25 -11.33
CA PRO A 75 -10.68 -9.03 -11.78
C PRO A 75 -10.71 -7.93 -10.70
N GLY A 76 -10.98 -6.69 -11.12
CA GLY A 76 -11.07 -5.56 -10.18
C GLY A 76 -12.17 -5.81 -9.14
N LEU A 77 -11.95 -5.33 -7.90
CA LEU A 77 -12.93 -5.48 -6.83
C LEU A 77 -14.07 -4.47 -7.06
N PRO A 78 -15.30 -4.86 -7.39
CA PRO A 78 -16.37 -3.90 -7.61
C PRO A 78 -16.74 -3.14 -6.33
N GLY A 79 -17.14 -1.88 -6.50
CA GLY A 79 -17.74 -1.06 -5.46
C GLY A 79 -19.17 -1.47 -5.14
N ASP A 80 -19.66 -1.02 -3.98
CA ASP A 80 -20.98 -1.42 -3.49
C ASP A 80 -22.14 -0.76 -4.29
N ASN A 81 -21.86 0.28 -5.10
CA ASN A 81 -22.84 0.93 -5.96
C ASN A 81 -22.60 0.66 -7.46
N GLY A 82 -21.90 -0.43 -7.78
CA GLY A 82 -21.63 -0.83 -9.17
C GLY A 82 -20.43 -0.12 -9.80
N GLU A 83 -19.60 0.56 -9.02
CA GLU A 83 -18.30 1.05 -9.47
C GLU A 83 -17.43 -0.13 -9.91
N VAL A 84 -16.68 0.05 -11.01
CA VAL A 84 -15.80 -1.01 -11.55
C VAL A 84 -14.71 -1.41 -10.55
N ASN A 85 -14.25 -0.44 -9.75
CA ASN A 85 -13.28 -0.67 -8.67
C ASN A 85 -13.73 0.04 -7.39
N LEU A 86 -13.68 -0.67 -6.28
CA LEU A 86 -13.76 -0.14 -4.94
C LEU A 86 -12.46 0.60 -4.63
N VAL A 87 -12.58 1.82 -4.12
CA VAL A 87 -11.43 2.68 -3.78
C VAL A 87 -11.59 3.25 -2.38
N ALA A 88 -10.47 3.43 -1.67
CA ALA A 88 -10.42 4.16 -0.42
C ALA A 88 -9.79 5.54 -0.68
N TYR A 89 -10.60 6.59 -0.68
CA TYR A 89 -10.08 7.95 -0.80
C TYR A 89 -9.30 8.38 0.44
N ALA A 90 -8.20 9.11 0.21
CA ALA A 90 -7.54 9.89 1.23
C ALA A 90 -8.49 11.02 1.64
N ARG A 91 -8.78 11.15 2.94
CA ARG A 91 -9.70 12.17 3.46
C ARG A 91 -9.32 13.58 3.01
N GLU A 92 -8.02 13.87 2.94
CA GLU A 92 -7.49 15.18 2.57
C GLU A 92 -7.61 15.48 1.07
N ALA A 93 -7.81 14.46 0.23
CA ALA A 93 -7.84 14.58 -1.22
C ALA A 93 -9.02 13.82 -1.85
N ASP A 94 -10.14 13.77 -1.12
CA ASP A 94 -11.41 13.22 -1.60
C ASP A 94 -12.21 14.35 -2.29
N PRO A 95 -12.46 14.26 -3.61
CA PRO A 95 -13.21 15.30 -4.34
C PRO A 95 -14.65 15.49 -3.85
N GLN A 96 -15.25 14.48 -3.21
CA GLN A 96 -16.60 14.59 -2.66
C GLN A 96 -16.59 15.24 -1.27
N ALA A 97 -15.61 14.89 -0.44
CA ALA A 97 -15.51 15.44 0.92
C ALA A 97 -14.85 16.82 0.96
N SER A 98 -13.99 17.14 0.00
CA SER A 98 -13.21 18.39 -0.08
C SER A 98 -13.12 18.91 -1.53
N PRO A 99 -14.26 19.31 -2.13
CA PRO A 99 -14.35 19.67 -3.55
C PRO A 99 -13.47 20.85 -3.97
N GLU A 100 -13.20 21.79 -3.05
CA GLU A 100 -12.40 22.98 -3.32
C GLU A 100 -10.89 22.75 -3.15
N ASP A 101 -10.48 21.81 -2.29
CA ASP A 101 -9.08 21.68 -1.84
C ASP A 101 -8.35 20.44 -2.37
N TRP A 102 -9.09 19.41 -2.83
CA TRP A 102 -8.50 18.12 -3.18
C TRP A 102 -7.39 18.24 -4.22
N TYR A 103 -7.52 19.17 -5.17
CA TYR A 103 -6.56 19.36 -6.25
C TYR A 103 -5.23 19.95 -5.74
N ASP A 104 -5.30 20.94 -4.86
CA ASP A 104 -4.10 21.54 -4.24
C ASP A 104 -3.40 20.53 -3.32
N VAL A 105 -4.19 19.74 -2.57
CA VAL A 105 -3.64 18.64 -1.77
C VAL A 105 -2.98 17.59 -2.65
N LYS A 106 -3.61 17.20 -3.77
CA LYS A 106 -3.03 16.24 -4.73
C LYS A 106 -1.70 16.74 -5.26
N ARG A 107 -1.65 18.00 -5.71
CA ARG A 107 -0.42 18.64 -6.21
C ARG A 107 0.68 18.73 -5.16
N ALA A 108 0.33 19.09 -3.93
CA ALA A 108 1.30 19.23 -2.84
C ALA A 108 1.84 17.89 -2.32
N SER A 109 1.10 16.80 -2.51
CA SER A 109 1.45 15.47 -2.02
C SER A 109 1.88 14.52 -3.13
N PHE A 110 0.99 14.11 -4.03
CA PHE A 110 1.29 13.15 -5.10
C PHE A 110 2.04 13.80 -6.28
N GLY A 111 1.81 15.11 -6.50
CA GLY A 111 2.41 15.86 -7.60
C GLY A 111 1.39 16.31 -8.64
N GLY A 112 1.89 16.95 -9.70
CA GLY A 112 1.04 17.51 -10.76
C GLY A 112 0.39 16.44 -11.64
N ASP A 113 1.13 15.39 -11.97
CA ASP A 113 0.75 14.39 -12.97
C ASP A 113 -0.14 13.29 -12.38
N ASP A 114 -0.93 12.66 -13.26
CA ASP A 114 -1.77 11.53 -12.89
C ASP A 114 -0.97 10.22 -12.97
N GLY A 115 -1.20 9.31 -12.03
CA GLY A 115 -0.40 8.09 -11.96
C GLY A 115 -0.76 7.17 -10.80
N ALA A 116 -0.08 6.03 -10.76
CA ALA A 116 -0.29 5.00 -9.75
C ALA A 116 1.06 4.46 -9.24
N GLU A 117 1.22 4.47 -7.93
CA GLU A 117 2.41 3.96 -7.23
C GLU A 117 2.08 2.64 -6.54
N PHE A 118 2.92 1.63 -6.75
CA PHE A 118 2.70 0.30 -6.18
C PHE A 118 3.16 0.22 -4.73
N LEU A 119 2.27 -0.24 -3.85
CA LEU A 119 2.55 -0.55 -2.45
C LEU A 119 2.35 -2.04 -2.19
N SER A 120 3.42 -2.75 -1.88
CA SER A 120 3.37 -4.20 -1.67
C SER A 120 2.42 -4.60 -0.52
N ALA A 121 1.80 -5.76 -0.63
CA ALA A 121 0.92 -6.30 0.43
C ALA A 121 1.61 -6.34 1.81
N GLU A 122 2.91 -6.67 1.86
CA GLU A 122 3.69 -6.63 3.10
C GLU A 122 3.78 -5.22 3.69
N THR A 123 4.02 -4.21 2.85
CA THR A 123 4.10 -2.81 3.28
C THR A 123 2.75 -2.35 3.84
N ILE A 124 1.65 -2.67 3.16
CA ILE A 124 0.30 -2.31 3.62
C ILE A 124 -0.04 -3.04 4.92
N ARG A 125 0.29 -4.33 5.05
CA ARG A 125 0.05 -5.10 6.29
C ARG A 125 0.77 -4.49 7.49
N LYS A 126 2.05 -4.15 7.33
CA LYS A 126 2.84 -3.47 8.37
C LYS A 126 2.25 -2.11 8.75
N ALA A 127 1.74 -1.36 7.77
CA ALA A 127 1.10 -0.08 8.02
C ALA A 127 -0.25 -0.21 8.73
N LEU A 128 -1.08 -1.20 8.35
CA LEU A 128 -2.33 -1.53 9.04
C LEU A 128 -2.08 -1.91 10.51
N GLU A 129 -1.07 -2.72 10.78
CA GLU A 129 -0.65 -3.09 12.14
C GLU A 129 -0.18 -1.88 12.93
N ALA A 130 0.67 -1.04 12.33
CA ALA A 130 1.20 0.18 12.96
C ALA A 130 0.12 1.22 13.27
N THR A 131 -1.00 1.16 12.56
CA THR A 131 -2.12 2.11 12.69
C THR A 131 -3.37 1.49 13.30
N ALA A 132 -3.30 0.26 13.83
CA ALA A 132 -4.45 -0.50 14.33
C ALA A 132 -5.30 0.20 15.42
N ARG A 133 -4.76 1.24 16.07
CA ARG A 133 -5.46 2.04 17.10
C ARG A 133 -5.97 3.39 16.60
N GLY A 134 -5.94 3.64 15.29
CA GLY A 134 -6.34 4.91 14.69
C GLY A 134 -6.68 4.77 13.21
N ARG A 135 -6.66 5.90 12.49
CA ARG A 135 -6.80 5.88 11.03
C ARG A 135 -5.53 5.35 10.39
N PHE A 136 -5.69 4.55 9.34
CA PHE A 136 -4.58 4.21 8.46
C PHE A 136 -4.06 5.49 7.81
N TRP A 137 -2.74 5.62 7.68
CA TRP A 137 -2.14 6.78 7.03
C TRP A 137 -0.86 6.41 6.28
N ILE A 138 -0.55 7.21 5.27
CA ILE A 138 0.69 7.17 4.49
C ILE A 138 1.22 8.60 4.39
N ASP A 139 2.53 8.80 4.51
CA ASP A 139 3.16 10.10 4.24
C ASP A 139 3.61 10.16 2.78
N VAL A 140 3.04 11.10 2.03
CA VAL A 140 3.24 11.23 0.58
C VAL A 140 3.76 12.63 0.26
N SER A 141 4.87 12.70 -0.45
CA SER A 141 5.39 13.91 -1.08
C SER A 141 5.73 13.61 -2.55
N PRO A 142 5.92 14.64 -3.40
CA PRO A 142 6.15 14.42 -4.83
C PRO A 142 7.40 13.60 -5.17
N THR A 143 8.24 13.33 -4.18
CA THR A 143 9.50 12.61 -4.30
C THR A 143 9.59 11.40 -3.38
N GLN A 144 8.59 11.14 -2.53
CA GLN A 144 8.67 10.06 -1.56
C GLN A 144 7.31 9.61 -1.03
N ILE A 145 7.15 8.28 -0.91
CA ILE A 145 6.06 7.65 -0.17
C ILE A 145 6.66 6.91 1.04
N ARG A 146 6.09 7.11 2.23
CA ARG A 146 6.47 6.43 3.47
C ARG A 146 5.24 5.88 4.16
N CYS A 147 5.27 4.58 4.42
CA CYS A 147 4.26 3.92 5.25
C CYS A 147 4.71 3.85 6.71
N PRO A 148 3.80 3.94 7.69
CA PRO A 148 4.12 3.66 9.07
C PRO A 148 4.56 2.21 9.23
N PHE A 149 5.51 1.97 10.13
CA PHE A 149 5.90 0.62 10.53
C PHE A 149 6.08 0.58 12.04
N LEU A 150 5.70 -0.54 12.66
CA LEU A 150 6.06 -0.79 14.05
C LEU A 150 7.56 -1.08 14.11
N ALA A 151 8.29 -0.30 14.91
CA ALA A 151 9.66 -0.66 15.24
C ALA A 151 9.65 -2.04 15.94
N PRO A 152 10.57 -2.96 15.62
CA PRO A 152 10.67 -4.22 16.34
C PRO A 152 10.83 -3.93 17.83
N SER A 153 9.97 -4.52 18.65
CA SER A 153 10.04 -4.34 20.11
C SER A 153 11.44 -4.75 20.55
N LYS A 154 12.21 -3.83 21.16
CA LYS A 154 13.46 -4.21 21.81
C LYS A 154 13.12 -5.24 22.88
N LYS A 155 13.47 -6.52 22.67
CA LYS A 155 13.41 -7.54 23.73
C LYS A 155 14.12 -6.95 24.96
N PRO A 156 13.51 -6.99 26.16
CA PRO A 156 14.22 -6.59 27.37
C PRO A 156 15.50 -7.43 27.44
N ARG A 157 16.66 -6.77 27.54
CA ARG A 157 17.92 -7.47 27.85
C ARG A 157 17.67 -8.19 29.17
N ALA A 158 17.75 -9.52 29.15
CA ALA A 158 17.76 -10.33 30.36
C ALA A 158 18.91 -9.80 31.25
N GLY A 159 18.55 -9.13 32.34
CA GLY A 159 19.52 -8.69 33.33
C GLY A 159 20.23 -9.91 33.93
N PRO A 160 21.49 -9.78 34.39
CA PRO A 160 22.24 -10.91 34.91
C PRO A 160 21.49 -11.50 36.11
N SER A 161 21.20 -12.80 36.01
CA SER A 161 20.64 -13.61 37.09
C SER A 161 21.55 -13.54 38.31
N ARG A 162 21.13 -12.80 39.35
CA ARG A 162 21.75 -12.85 40.68
C ARG A 162 21.47 -14.21 41.31
N THR A 163 22.40 -15.15 41.17
CA THR A 163 22.46 -16.34 42.01
C THR A 163 22.77 -15.92 43.45
N LYS A 164 21.77 -16.00 44.33
CA LYS A 164 21.97 -15.92 45.79
C LYS A 164 22.75 -17.16 46.24
N GLY A 165 24.04 -17.00 46.47
CA GLY A 165 24.86 -17.98 47.18
C GLY A 165 24.38 -18.11 48.63
N LYS A 166 23.85 -19.29 48.94
CA LYS A 166 23.48 -19.74 50.29
C LYS A 166 24.78 -19.99 51.07
N GLY A 167 25.01 -19.26 52.15
CA GLY A 167 26.18 -19.48 53.02
C GLY A 167 26.09 -20.84 53.73
N PRO A 168 27.22 -21.44 54.15
CA PRO A 168 27.20 -22.50 55.13
C PRO A 168 27.38 -21.91 56.53
N SER A 169 26.50 -22.32 57.43
CA SER A 169 26.68 -22.24 58.87
C SER A 169 27.85 -23.13 59.29
N ARG A 170 28.77 -22.59 60.10
CA ARG A 170 29.40 -23.26 61.25
C ARG A 170 30.21 -22.26 62.06
#